data_AF-A0A1Q4LAG4-F1
#
_entry.id   AF-A0A1Q4LAG4-F1
#
_cell.length_a   1.000
_cell.length_b   1.000
_cell.length_c   1.000
_cell.angle_alpha   90.00
_cell.angle_beta   90.00
_cell.angle_gamma   90.00
#
_symmetry.space_group_name_H-M   'P 1'
#
loop_
_entity.id
_entity.type
_entity.pdbx_description
1 polymer ?
#
loop_
_entity_poly.entity_id
_entity_poly.type
_entity_poly.pdbx_seq_one_letter_code
_entity_poly.pdbx_strand_id
1 'polypeptide(L)'
;KVDRIEIKEETNTKDIEREIKRCKSKIERLKDLYVDGDISKKKYKNDVDELNEKIYDLEQKLLSAENKISHDHIRENLKRISELWEHIDDQTKTESIRGVMDTMTIEIQGKDVVITSHTLL
;
A
#
# COMPACT_ATOMS: atom_id res chain seq x y z
N LYS A 1 -19.70 19.22 9.17
CA LYS A 1 -18.92 18.24 9.96
C LYS A 1 -17.96 17.59 8.98
N VAL A 2 -16.65 17.79 9.15
CA VAL A 2 -15.65 17.16 8.29
C VAL A 2 -15.43 15.76 8.83
N ASP A 3 -15.67 14.74 8.01
CA ASP A 3 -15.43 13.36 8.38
C ASP A 3 -13.93 13.16 8.63
N ARG A 4 -13.61 12.78 9.88
CA ARG A 4 -12.25 12.43 10.26
C ARG A 4 -11.96 11.06 9.67
N ILE A 5 -11.02 11.01 8.73
CA ILE A 5 -10.45 9.76 8.26
C ILE A 5 -9.46 9.30 9.33
N GLU A 6 -9.91 8.45 10.25
CA GLU A 6 -9.02 7.68 11.11
C GLU A 6 -8.42 6.55 10.28
N ILE A 7 -7.13 6.64 9.94
CA ILE A 7 -6.38 5.53 9.32
C ILE A 7 -5.38 5.02 10.35
N LYS A 8 -5.77 4.00 11.10
CA LYS A 8 -4.85 3.15 11.83
C LYS A 8 -4.53 1.94 10.97
N GLU A 9 -3.26 1.78 10.60
CA GLU A 9 -2.57 0.48 10.50
C GLU A 9 -1.11 0.76 10.13
N GLU A 10 -0.27 0.99 11.13
CA GLU A 10 1.16 0.71 10.98
C GLU A 10 1.29 -0.81 10.90
N THR A 11 1.28 -1.36 9.68
CA THR A 11 1.80 -2.71 9.45
C THR A 11 3.26 -2.69 9.92
N ASN A 12 3.56 -3.29 11.07
CA ASN A 12 4.90 -3.26 11.66
C ASN A 12 5.86 -4.11 10.81
N THR A 13 6.41 -3.50 9.75
CA THR A 13 7.32 -4.12 8.78
C THR A 13 8.51 -4.81 9.45
N LYS A 14 9.00 -4.25 10.57
CA LYS A 14 10.07 -4.85 11.40
C LYS A 14 9.70 -6.22 11.99
N ASP A 15 8.43 -6.44 12.32
CA ASP A 15 7.98 -7.73 12.84
C ASP A 15 7.88 -8.77 11.72
N ILE A 16 7.48 -8.36 10.52
CA ILE A 16 7.45 -9.21 9.31
C ILE A 16 8.87 -9.62 8.92
N GLU A 17 9.82 -8.68 8.87
CA GLU A 17 11.24 -8.98 8.61
C GLU A 17 11.84 -9.94 9.64
N ARG A 18 11.51 -9.75 10.92
CA ARG A 18 11.96 -10.61 12.01
C ARG A 18 11.41 -12.03 11.85
N GLU A 19 10.16 -12.17 11.43
CA GLU A 19 9.53 -13.46 11.22
C GLU A 19 10.09 -14.19 9.98
N ILE A 20 10.40 -13.46 8.89
CA ILE A 20 11.13 -14.01 7.73
C ILE A 20 12.49 -14.55 8.18
N LYS A 21 13.25 -13.77 8.96
CA LYS A 21 14.56 -14.19 9.49
C LYS A 21 14.44 -15.46 10.33
N ARG A 22 13.42 -15.56 11.18
CA ARG A 22 13.14 -16.77 11.98
C ARG A 22 12.85 -17.98 11.10
N CYS A 23 12.07 -17.83 10.04
CA CYS A 23 11.77 -18.92 9.11
C CYS A 23 13.05 -19.39 8.40
N LYS A 24 13.89 -18.47 7.91
CA LYS A 24 15.19 -18.80 7.31
C LYS A 24 16.12 -19.54 8.28
N SER A 25 16.19 -19.11 9.54
CA SER A 25 16.95 -19.84 10.57
C SER A 25 16.40 -21.23 10.88
N LYS A 26 15.09 -21.46 10.78
CA LYS A 26 14.51 -22.80 10.92
C LYS A 26 14.87 -23.70 9.74
N ILE A 27 14.92 -23.17 8.52
CA ILE A 27 15.36 -23.92 7.33
C ILE A 27 16.82 -24.38 7.48
N GLU A 28 17.72 -23.50 7.93
CA GLU A 28 19.12 -23.90 8.19
C GLU A 28 19.21 -25.01 9.23
N ARG A 29 18.44 -24.93 10.33
CA ARG A 29 18.40 -26.02 11.34
C ARG A 29 17.86 -27.33 10.78
N LEU A 30 16.84 -27.28 9.91
CA LEU A 30 16.31 -28.48 9.26
C LEU A 30 17.34 -29.10 8.31
N LYS A 31 18.16 -28.26 7.66
CA LYS A 31 19.25 -28.71 6.80
C LYS A 31 20.32 -29.44 7.60
N ASP A 32 20.71 -28.90 8.75
CA ASP A 32 21.65 -29.55 9.67
C ASP A 32 21.10 -30.92 10.12
N LEU A 33 19.84 -30.97 10.59
CA LEU A 33 19.18 -32.22 11.00
C LEU A 33 19.08 -33.25 9.86
N TYR A 34 18.92 -32.80 8.62
CA TYR A 34 18.89 -33.70 7.47
C TYR A 34 20.29 -34.26 7.15
N VAL A 35 21.32 -33.42 7.23
CA VAL A 35 22.72 -33.82 7.02
C VAL A 35 23.17 -34.80 8.09
N ASP A 36 22.79 -34.55 9.35
CA ASP A 36 23.08 -35.42 10.49
C ASP A 36 22.27 -36.74 10.46
N GLY A 37 21.28 -36.84 9.58
CA GLY A 37 20.46 -38.03 9.39
C GLY A 37 19.28 -38.16 10.38
N ASP A 38 19.04 -37.14 11.20
CA ASP A 38 17.97 -37.10 12.22
C ASP A 38 16.58 -37.00 11.61
N ILE A 39 16.47 -36.48 10.38
CA ILE A 39 15.20 -36.39 9.66
C ILE A 39 15.28 -37.00 8.26
N SER A 40 14.19 -37.63 7.83
CA SER A 40 14.08 -38.16 6.47
C SER A 40 14.04 -37.05 5.42
N LYS A 41 14.52 -37.33 4.21
CA LYS A 41 14.42 -36.44 3.05
C LYS A 41 12.99 -35.93 2.80
N LYS A 42 11.99 -36.80 3.00
CA LYS A 42 10.57 -36.45 2.82
C LYS A 42 10.11 -35.41 3.86
N LYS A 43 10.50 -35.60 5.13
CA LYS A 43 10.18 -34.66 6.21
C LYS A 43 10.88 -33.32 6.01
N TYR A 44 12.19 -33.35 5.70
CA TYR A 44 12.95 -32.16 5.37
C TYR A 44 12.29 -31.35 4.25
N LYS A 45 11.93 -32.02 3.14
CA LYS A 45 11.30 -31.37 2.00
C LYS A 45 9.97 -30.70 2.38
N ASN A 46 9.08 -31.42 3.05
CA ASN A 46 7.78 -30.89 3.45
C ASN A 46 7.91 -29.68 4.38
N ASP A 47 8.75 -29.79 5.42
CA ASP A 47 8.92 -28.73 6.42
C ASP A 47 9.59 -27.47 5.81
N VAL A 48 10.48 -27.65 4.83
CA VAL A 48 11.10 -26.54 4.08
C VAL A 48 10.12 -25.91 3.10
N ASP A 49 9.31 -26.69 2.40
CA ASP A 49 8.29 -26.18 1.47
C ASP A 49 7.25 -25.33 2.22
N GLU A 50 6.76 -25.78 3.39
CA GLU A 50 5.86 -25.00 4.26
C GLU A 50 6.48 -23.68 4.74
N LEU A 51 7.76 -23.70 5.13
CA LEU A 51 8.46 -22.49 5.56
C LEU A 51 8.71 -21.53 4.41
N ASN A 52 8.95 -22.03 3.20
CA ASN A 52 9.12 -21.21 2.01
C ASN A 52 7.81 -20.56 1.56
N GLU A 53 6.68 -21.28 1.60
CA GLU A 53 5.36 -20.69 1.35
C GLU A 53 5.06 -19.56 2.35
N LYS A 54 5.35 -19.78 3.63
CA LYS A 54 5.20 -18.74 4.65
C LYS A 54 6.11 -17.53 4.42
N ILE A 55 7.35 -17.73 3.96
CA ILE A 55 8.27 -16.63 3.61
C ILE A 55 7.70 -15.86 2.41
N TYR A 56 7.23 -16.55 1.37
CA TYR A 56 6.64 -15.93 0.20
C TYR A 56 5.46 -15.02 0.59
N ASP A 57 4.54 -15.50 1.43
CA ASP A 57 3.40 -14.70 1.91
C ASP A 57 3.83 -13.46 2.71
N LEU A 58 4.89 -13.60 3.54
CA LEU A 58 5.43 -12.48 4.31
C LEU A 58 6.14 -11.46 3.41
N GLU A 59 6.86 -11.92 2.39
CA GLU A 59 7.50 -11.05 1.39
C GLU A 59 6.46 -10.30 0.54
N GLN A 60 5.35 -10.95 0.15
CA GLN A 60 4.23 -10.28 -0.52
C GLN A 60 3.56 -9.22 0.38
N LYS A 61 3.42 -9.49 1.69
CA LYS A 61 2.92 -8.50 2.66
C LYS A 61 3.87 -7.32 2.85
N LEU A 62 5.17 -7.56 2.78
CA LEU A 62 6.18 -6.51 2.87
C LEU A 62 6.21 -5.65 1.59
N LEU A 63 6.14 -6.28 0.43
CA LEU A 63 6.10 -5.60 -0.87
C LEU A 63 4.82 -4.78 -1.05
N SER A 64 3.69 -5.26 -0.53
CA SER A 64 2.45 -4.47 -0.48
C SER A 64 2.47 -3.35 0.56
N ALA A 65 3.26 -3.48 1.63
CA ALA A 65 3.48 -2.40 2.59
C ALA A 65 4.43 -1.32 2.06
N GLU A 66 5.47 -1.71 1.29
CA GLU A 66 6.41 -0.78 0.64
C GLU A 66 5.78 -0.01 -0.53
N ASN A 67 4.84 -0.63 -1.27
CA ASN A 67 4.12 0.03 -2.36
C ASN A 67 2.94 0.91 -1.90
N LYS A 68 2.72 1.07 -0.59
CA LYS A 68 1.80 2.11 -0.09
C LYS A 68 2.54 3.44 -0.17
N ILE A 69 2.16 4.29 -1.13
CA ILE A 69 2.51 5.71 -1.11
C ILE A 69 2.20 6.21 0.30
N SER A 70 3.23 6.69 1.01
CA SER A 70 3.08 7.14 2.39
C SER A 70 1.95 8.16 2.47
N HIS A 71 1.07 8.02 3.45
CA HIS A 71 -0.02 8.96 3.68
C HIS A 71 0.51 10.39 3.87
N ASP A 72 1.71 10.54 4.44
CA ASP A 72 2.36 11.84 4.57
C ASP A 72 2.81 12.38 3.22
N HIS A 73 3.25 11.52 2.31
CA HIS A 73 3.61 11.91 0.94
C HIS A 73 2.38 12.35 0.14
N ILE A 74 1.24 11.65 0.26
CA ILE A 74 -0.03 12.06 -0.36
C ILE A 74 -0.49 13.40 0.22
N ARG A 75 -0.44 13.55 1.55
CA ARG A 75 -0.84 14.78 2.24
C ARG A 75 0.02 15.97 1.83
N GLU A 76 1.34 15.78 1.74
CA GLU A 76 2.26 16.83 1.34
C GLU A 76 2.04 17.24 -0.13
N ASN A 77 1.81 16.29 -1.03
CA ASN A 77 1.48 16.58 -2.42
C ASN A 77 0.14 17.30 -2.56
N LEU A 78 -0.90 16.88 -1.83
CA LEU A 78 -2.19 17.57 -1.82
C LEU A 78 -2.07 19.01 -1.30
N LYS A 79 -1.25 19.23 -0.26
CA LYS A 79 -0.99 20.57 0.25
C LYS A 79 -0.31 21.45 -0.80
N ARG A 80 0.70 20.94 -1.48
CA ARG A 80 1.39 21.65 -2.58
C ARG A 80 0.44 21.97 -3.73
N ILE A 81 -0.44 21.03 -4.11
CA ILE A 81 -1.46 21.26 -5.14
C ILE A 81 -2.42 22.37 -4.69
N SER A 82 -2.89 22.36 -3.44
CA SER A 82 -3.77 23.40 -2.91
C SER A 82 -3.12 24.79 -2.93
N GLU A 83 -1.84 24.89 -2.53
CA GLU A 83 -1.08 26.14 -2.56
C GLU A 83 -0.89 26.65 -3.99
N LEU A 84 -0.57 25.75 -4.93
CA LEU A 84 -0.45 26.09 -6.35
C LEU A 84 -1.80 26.49 -6.97
N TRP A 85 -2.90 25.85 -6.56
CA TRP A 85 -4.23 26.10 -7.10
C TRP A 85 -4.65 27.56 -6.99
N GLU A 86 -4.30 28.24 -5.89
CA GLU A 86 -4.62 29.65 -5.68
C GLU A 86 -3.86 30.59 -6.63
N HIS A 87 -2.71 30.16 -7.15
CA HIS A 87 -1.82 30.97 -7.99
C HIS A 87 -1.98 30.70 -9.49
N ILE A 88 -2.83 29.75 -9.87
CA ILE A 88 -3.09 29.38 -11.27
C ILE A 88 -4.31 30.17 -11.79
N ASP A 89 -4.27 30.59 -13.05
CA ASP A 89 -5.37 31.28 -13.70
C ASP A 89 -6.57 30.34 -13.98
N ASP A 90 -7.75 30.93 -14.17
CA ASP A 90 -8.99 30.16 -14.31
C ASP A 90 -9.04 29.27 -15.57
N GLN A 91 -8.32 29.65 -16.63
CA GLN A 91 -8.24 28.82 -17.83
C GLN A 91 -7.41 27.57 -17.55
N THR A 92 -6.22 27.72 -16.96
CA THR A 92 -5.36 26.59 -16.61
C THR A 92 -6.01 25.67 -15.56
N LYS A 93 -6.78 26.21 -14.60
CA LYS A 93 -7.60 25.41 -13.68
C LYS A 93 -8.63 24.56 -14.44
N THR A 94 -9.33 25.15 -15.40
CA THR A 94 -10.34 24.47 -16.21
C THR A 94 -9.73 23.35 -17.04
N GLU A 95 -8.58 23.60 -17.67
CA GLU A 95 -7.84 22.60 -18.44
C GLU A 95 -7.33 21.47 -17.54
N SER A 96 -6.84 21.79 -16.34
CA SER A 96 -6.39 20.79 -15.35
C SER A 96 -7.53 19.88 -14.89
N ILE A 97 -8.73 20.43 -14.65
CA ILE A 97 -9.91 19.64 -14.30
C ILE A 97 -10.30 18.71 -15.46
N ARG A 98 -10.30 19.21 -16.70
CA ARG A 98 -10.57 18.40 -17.90
C ARG A 98 -9.51 17.32 -18.16
N GLY A 99 -8.27 17.53 -17.72
CA GLY A 99 -7.20 16.53 -17.85
C GLY A 99 -7.37 15.33 -16.91
N VAL A 100 -8.24 15.44 -15.90
CA VAL A 100 -8.48 14.39 -14.89
C VAL A 100 -9.90 13.84 -14.96
N MET A 101 -10.88 14.67 -15.32
CA MET A 101 -12.29 14.31 -15.39
C MET A 101 -12.76 14.20 -16.83
N ASP A 102 -13.39 13.06 -17.15
CA ASP A 102 -14.02 12.81 -18.45
C ASP A 102 -15.42 13.43 -18.50
N THR A 103 -16.23 13.21 -17.46
CA THR A 103 -17.52 13.88 -17.29
C THR A 103 -17.66 14.44 -15.88
N MET A 104 -18.38 15.56 -15.75
CA MET A 104 -18.69 16.18 -14.47
C MET A 104 -20.09 16.78 -14.52
N THR A 105 -20.94 16.40 -13.58
CA THR A 105 -22.29 16.94 -13.38
C THR A 105 -22.25 17.95 -12.26
N ILE A 106 -22.70 19.16 -12.57
CA ILE A 106 -22.70 20.29 -11.66
C ILE A 106 -24.15 20.73 -11.43
N GLU A 107 -24.55 20.83 -10.17
CA GLU A 107 -25.83 21.40 -9.77
C GLU A 107 -25.62 22.70 -9.00
N ILE A 108 -26.46 23.69 -9.29
CA ILE A 108 -26.48 24.95 -8.54
C ILE A 108 -27.51 24.80 -7.43
N GLN A 109 -27.05 24.76 -6.18
CA GLN A 109 -27.91 24.70 -5.01
C GLN A 109 -27.84 26.04 -4.27
N GLY A 110 -28.76 26.95 -4.61
CA GLY A 110 -28.80 28.29 -4.02
C GLY A 110 -27.66 29.18 -4.51
N LYS A 111 -26.73 29.54 -3.61
CA LYS A 111 -25.51 30.31 -3.94
C LYS A 111 -24.30 29.43 -4.16
N ASP A 112 -24.43 28.12 -3.95
CA ASP A 112 -23.33 27.18 -4.02
C ASP A 112 -23.38 26.38 -5.32
N VAL A 113 -22.19 26.04 -5.82
CA VAL A 113 -22.00 25.16 -6.98
C VAL A 113 -21.51 23.81 -6.44
N VAL A 114 -22.31 22.76 -6.65
CA VAL A 114 -22.05 21.43 -6.11
C VAL A 114 -21.80 20.46 -7.26
N ILE A 115 -20.69 19.74 -7.20
CA ILE A 115 -20.41 18.63 -8.12
C ILE A 115 -21.13 17.40 -7.58
N THR A 116 -22.15 16.90 -8.29
CA THR A 116 -22.99 15.78 -7.86
C THR A 116 -22.58 14.44 -8.47
N SER A 117 -21.89 14.47 -9.61
CA SER A 117 -21.37 13.28 -10.26
C SER A 117 -20.13 13.60 -11.09
N HIS A 118 -19.22 12.65 -11.24
CA HIS A 118 -18.08 12.75 -12.15
C HIS A 118 -17.60 11.37 -12.58
N THR A 119 -16.97 11.29 -13.76
CA THR A 119 -16.11 10.18 -14.17
C THR A 119 -14.69 10.69 -14.37
N LEU A 120 -13.74 9.87 -13.95
CA LEU A 120 -12.32 10.11 -14.19
C LEU A 120 -11.94 9.56 -15.57
N LEU A 121 -10.97 10.20 -16.22
CA LEU A 121 -10.33 9.68 -17.43
C LEU A 121 -9.55 8.39 -17.16
#